data_AF-K5YAM1-F1
#
_entry.id   AF-K5YAM1-F1
#
_cell.length_a   1.000
_cell.length_b   1.000
_cell.length_c   1.000
_cell.angle_alpha   90.00
_cell.angle_beta   90.00
_cell.angle_gamma   90.00
#
_symmetry.space_group_name_H-M   'P 1'
#
loop_
_entity.id
_entity.type
_entity.pdbx_description
1 polymer ?
#
loop_
_entity_poly.entity_id
_entity_poly.type
_entity_poly.pdbx_seq_one_letter_code
_entity_poly.pdbx_strand_id
1 'polypeptide(L)'
;MKSKNIFLILFLCCTSLCFAQDKLFEKYADMDNVTSVFISKKMFDMIPNVESGGLNLMNLKGKINNLQIVTSDKREVRDQMRKEFSSLISKSHEELMRVKDNDTRASFYIVQNGELINEMIMLADTDSDYVVIRITGKFTLEDIQEVAKSFSKNDKKEVTISYN
;
A
#
# COMPACT_ATOMS: atom_id res chain seq x y z
N MET A 1 -42.09 -23.49 -3.50
CA MET A 1 -40.67 -23.92 -3.34
C MET A 1 -39.68 -23.23 -4.29
N LYS A 2 -40.09 -22.51 -5.35
CA LYS A 2 -39.15 -21.88 -6.31
C LYS A 2 -38.50 -20.56 -5.83
N SER A 3 -39.16 -19.80 -4.96
CA SER A 3 -38.63 -18.51 -4.45
C SER A 3 -37.55 -18.66 -3.35
N LYS A 4 -37.62 -19.73 -2.54
CA LYS A 4 -36.60 -20.02 -1.51
C LYS A 4 -35.23 -20.38 -2.10
N ASN A 5 -35.20 -21.02 -3.27
CA ASN A 5 -33.94 -21.38 -3.94
C ASN A 5 -33.25 -20.17 -4.59
N ILE A 6 -34.01 -19.14 -4.99
CA ILE A 6 -33.45 -17.91 -5.57
C ILE A 6 -32.70 -17.09 -4.52
N PHE A 7 -33.25 -16.96 -3.31
CA PHE A 7 -32.56 -16.31 -2.19
C PHE A 7 -31.28 -17.03 -1.77
N LEU A 8 -31.24 -18.36 -1.85
CA LEU A 8 -30.06 -19.15 -1.51
C LEU A 8 -28.92 -18.98 -2.53
N ILE A 9 -29.24 -18.85 -3.83
CA ILE A 9 -28.27 -18.60 -4.90
C ILE A 9 -27.71 -17.16 -4.82
N LEU A 10 -28.57 -16.18 -4.50
CA LEU A 10 -28.14 -14.78 -4.33
C LEU A 10 -27.22 -14.61 -3.12
N PHE A 11 -27.46 -15.37 -2.04
CA PHE A 11 -26.60 -15.37 -0.84
C PHE A 11 -25.24 -16.05 -1.11
N LEU A 12 -25.19 -17.06 -1.98
CA LEU A 12 -23.96 -17.77 -2.34
C LEU A 12 -23.00 -16.93 -3.21
N CYS A 13 -23.52 -15.99 -4.00
CA CYS A 13 -22.70 -15.07 -4.80
C CYS A 13 -22.09 -13.91 -4.00
N CYS A 14 -22.58 -13.63 -2.79
CA CYS A 14 -22.07 -12.52 -1.98
C CYS A 14 -20.78 -12.87 -1.21
N THR A 15 -20.48 -14.16 -0.99
CA THR A 15 -19.33 -14.59 -0.18
C THR A 15 -18.02 -14.62 -0.96
N SER A 16 -18.05 -14.57 -2.29
CA SER A 16 -16.85 -14.52 -3.14
C SER A 16 -16.27 -13.11 -3.33
N LEU A 17 -16.94 -12.06 -2.85
CA LEU A 17 -16.52 -10.67 -3.03
C LEU A 17 -15.56 -10.15 -1.96
N CYS A 18 -15.37 -10.87 -0.84
CA CYS A 18 -14.57 -10.38 0.30
C CYS A 18 -13.10 -10.82 0.33
N PHE A 19 -12.61 -11.58 -0.65
CA PHE A 19 -11.21 -12.08 -0.67
C PHE A 19 -10.36 -11.50 -1.81
N ALA A 20 -10.69 -10.31 -2.32
CA ALA A 20 -10.08 -9.78 -3.56
C ALA A 20 -8.95 -8.74 -3.36
N GLN A 21 -8.75 -8.18 -2.16
CA GLN A 21 -7.80 -7.06 -1.99
C GLN A 21 -6.32 -7.48 -1.94
N ASP A 22 -5.97 -8.64 -1.37
CA ASP A 22 -4.56 -9.08 -1.29
C ASP A 22 -4.02 -9.66 -2.62
N LYS A 23 -4.92 -10.10 -3.50
CA LYS A 23 -4.55 -10.75 -4.77
C LYS A 23 -3.74 -9.86 -5.70
N LEU A 24 -3.88 -8.54 -5.60
CA LEU A 24 -3.15 -7.64 -6.49
C LEU A 24 -1.67 -7.61 -6.13
N PHE A 25 -1.33 -7.45 -4.85
CA PHE A 25 0.06 -7.49 -4.41
C PHE A 25 0.69 -8.87 -4.66
N GLU A 26 -0.05 -9.96 -4.43
CA GLU A 26 0.42 -11.31 -4.77
C GLU A 26 0.68 -11.47 -6.28
N LYS A 27 -0.27 -11.04 -7.14
CA LYS A 27 -0.11 -11.08 -8.60
C LYS A 27 1.17 -10.38 -9.05
N TYR A 28 1.46 -9.18 -8.53
CA TYR A 28 2.65 -8.42 -8.89
C TYR A 28 3.92 -8.96 -8.24
N ALA A 29 3.83 -9.64 -7.09
CA ALA A 29 4.98 -10.29 -6.47
C ALA A 29 5.57 -11.42 -7.32
N ASP A 30 4.72 -12.11 -8.10
CA ASP A 30 5.12 -13.21 -8.98
C ASP A 30 5.35 -12.77 -10.45
N MET A 31 5.31 -11.47 -10.75
CA MET A 31 5.38 -10.95 -12.12
C MET A 31 6.81 -10.53 -12.51
N ASP A 32 7.23 -10.90 -13.72
CA ASP A 32 8.51 -10.46 -14.27
C ASP A 32 8.60 -8.92 -14.39
N ASN A 33 9.79 -8.37 -14.13
CA ASN A 33 10.07 -6.93 -14.14
C ASN A 33 9.32 -6.15 -13.05
N VAL A 34 8.97 -6.82 -11.96
CA VAL A 34 8.48 -6.21 -10.72
C VAL A 34 9.44 -6.56 -9.59
N THR A 35 9.83 -5.55 -8.82
CA THR A 35 10.47 -5.73 -7.52
C THR A 35 9.39 -5.71 -6.44
N SER A 36 9.30 -6.79 -5.67
CA SER A 36 8.33 -6.92 -4.59
C SER A 36 9.03 -7.17 -3.26
N VAL A 37 8.63 -6.45 -2.23
CA VAL A 37 9.13 -6.58 -0.86
C VAL A 37 7.96 -6.73 0.09
N PHE A 38 7.99 -7.81 0.89
CA PHE A 38 7.05 -8.04 1.97
C PHE A 38 7.80 -8.10 3.31
N ILE A 39 7.40 -7.24 4.25
CA ILE A 39 7.94 -7.23 5.60
C ILE A 39 6.82 -7.57 6.58
N SER A 40 6.95 -8.70 7.26
CA SER A 40 6.02 -9.11 8.33
C SER A 40 6.22 -8.27 9.59
N LYS A 41 5.20 -8.21 10.46
CA LYS A 41 5.29 -7.61 11.80
C LYS A 41 6.56 -8.00 12.55
N LYS A 42 6.85 -9.31 12.60
CA LYS A 42 8.02 -9.84 13.33
C LYS A 42 9.33 -9.26 12.77
N MET A 43 9.46 -9.19 11.45
CA MET A 43 10.64 -8.61 10.83
C MET A 43 10.73 -7.11 11.12
N PHE A 44 9.62 -6.39 11.02
CA PHE A 44 9.56 -4.96 11.31
C PHE A 44 9.97 -4.65 12.77
N ASP A 45 9.50 -5.45 13.72
CA ASP A 45 9.81 -5.28 15.14
C ASP A 45 11.29 -5.56 15.46
N MET A 46 11.94 -6.44 14.68
CA MET A 46 13.36 -6.79 14.83
C MET A 46 14.31 -5.76 14.26
N ILE A 47 13.91 -5.02 13.21
CA ILE A 47 14.79 -4.03 12.58
C ILE A 47 14.83 -2.73 13.44
N PRO A 48 16.01 -2.15 13.68
CA PRO A 48 16.14 -0.91 14.46
C PRO A 48 15.65 0.33 13.70
N ASN A 49 15.88 0.42 12.39
CA ASN A 49 15.41 1.51 11.53
C ASN A 49 14.90 0.96 10.19
N VAL A 50 13.71 1.39 9.76
CA VAL A 50 13.11 0.94 8.49
C VAL A 50 12.83 2.16 7.61
N GLU A 51 13.60 2.28 6.54
CA GLU A 51 13.38 3.24 5.46
C GLU A 51 13.04 2.48 4.18
N SER A 52 11.91 2.82 3.56
CA SER A 52 11.47 2.09 2.37
C SER A 52 10.65 2.94 1.41
N GLY A 53 11.03 2.93 0.13
CA GLY A 53 10.42 3.73 -0.93
C GLY A 53 10.29 5.22 -0.57
N GLY A 54 11.35 5.78 0.03
CA GLY A 54 11.40 7.18 0.48
C GLY A 54 10.71 7.47 1.82
N LEU A 55 10.03 6.49 2.43
CA LEU A 55 9.34 6.65 3.70
C LEU A 55 10.20 6.21 4.89
N ASN A 56 10.26 7.05 5.93
CA ASN A 56 10.75 6.64 7.25
C ASN A 56 9.56 6.06 8.05
N LEU A 57 9.65 4.78 8.38
CA LEU A 57 8.58 4.04 9.06
C LEU A 57 8.89 3.77 10.54
N MET A 58 9.97 4.35 11.08
CA MET A 58 10.45 4.07 12.44
C MET A 58 9.38 4.35 13.51
N ASN A 59 8.60 5.41 13.33
CA ASN A 59 7.51 5.80 14.23
C ASN A 59 6.33 4.80 14.24
N LEU A 60 6.28 3.89 13.26
CA LEU A 60 5.27 2.84 13.15
C LEU A 60 5.69 1.51 13.80
N LYS A 61 6.85 1.44 14.47
CA LYS A 61 7.33 0.24 15.17
C LYS A 61 6.34 -0.25 16.22
N GLY A 62 6.10 -1.57 16.25
CA GLY A 62 5.07 -2.21 17.09
C GLY A 62 3.63 -1.99 16.63
N LYS A 63 3.37 -0.97 15.79
CA LYS A 63 2.04 -0.60 15.28
C LYS A 63 1.71 -1.26 13.93
N ILE A 64 2.72 -1.66 13.16
CA ILE A 64 2.57 -2.35 11.87
C ILE A 64 2.21 -3.84 12.06
N ASN A 65 1.36 -4.34 11.18
CA ASN A 65 1.09 -5.76 10.97
C ASN A 65 1.88 -6.30 9.75
N ASN A 66 1.91 -5.53 8.65
CA ASN A 66 2.79 -5.81 7.51
C ASN A 66 3.04 -4.54 6.68
N LEU A 67 4.13 -4.59 5.91
CA LEU A 67 4.49 -3.64 4.87
C LEU A 67 4.66 -4.40 3.56
N GLN A 68 4.02 -3.91 2.51
CA GLN A 68 4.09 -4.42 1.14
C GLN A 68 4.57 -3.32 0.23
N ILE A 69 5.54 -3.62 -0.63
CA ILE A 69 6.05 -2.69 -1.62
C ILE A 69 6.15 -3.41 -2.94
N VAL A 70 5.59 -2.82 -3.99
CA VAL A 70 5.80 -3.29 -5.35
C VAL A 70 6.23 -2.11 -6.21
N THR A 71 7.25 -2.32 -7.03
CA THR A 71 7.75 -1.30 -7.95
C THR A 71 8.21 -1.90 -9.26
N SER A 72 8.13 -1.12 -10.34
CA SER A 72 8.63 -1.47 -11.66
C SER A 72 9.14 -0.23 -12.37
N ASP A 73 10.23 -0.39 -13.10
CA ASP A 73 10.84 0.57 -14.02
C ASP A 73 10.37 0.34 -15.49
N LYS A 74 9.92 -0.88 -15.79
CA LYS A 74 9.43 -1.30 -17.11
C LYS A 74 8.11 -0.61 -17.46
N ARG A 75 8.15 0.27 -18.47
CA ARG A 75 7.02 1.12 -18.91
C ARG A 75 5.68 0.40 -19.02
N GLU A 76 5.63 -0.76 -19.68
CA GLU A 76 4.39 -1.49 -19.89
C GLU A 76 3.79 -1.99 -18.57
N VAL A 77 4.65 -2.45 -17.66
CA VAL A 77 4.25 -2.92 -16.32
C VAL A 77 3.82 -1.74 -15.46
N ARG A 78 4.55 -0.61 -15.52
CA ARG A 78 4.18 0.65 -14.84
C ARG A 78 2.78 1.13 -15.24
N ASP A 79 2.45 1.14 -16.53
CA ASP A 79 1.13 1.56 -17.00
C ASP A 79 0.02 0.62 -16.50
N GLN A 80 0.29 -0.69 -16.44
CA GLN A 80 -0.62 -1.68 -15.89
C GLN A 80 -0.81 -1.50 -14.38
N MET A 81 0.28 -1.35 -13.63
CA MET A 81 0.27 -1.10 -12.19
C MET A 81 -0.52 0.17 -11.88
N ARG A 82 -0.26 1.27 -12.59
CA ARG A 82 -0.97 2.54 -12.40
C ARG A 82 -2.48 2.37 -12.52
N LYS A 83 -2.93 1.64 -13.55
CA LYS A 83 -4.36 1.39 -13.77
C LYS A 83 -4.98 0.50 -12.68
N GLU A 84 -4.32 -0.60 -12.34
CA GLU A 84 -4.87 -1.59 -11.41
C GLU A 84 -4.80 -1.11 -9.96
N PHE A 85 -3.70 -0.51 -9.52
CA PHE A 85 -3.56 0.01 -8.15
C PHE A 85 -4.42 1.25 -7.90
N SER A 86 -4.62 2.11 -8.90
CA SER A 86 -5.60 3.20 -8.77
C SER A 86 -7.02 2.67 -8.57
N SER A 87 -7.34 1.46 -9.08
CA SER A 87 -8.64 0.83 -8.88
C SER A 87 -8.82 0.19 -7.49
N LEU A 88 -7.72 -0.04 -6.74
CA LEU A 88 -7.81 -0.45 -5.34
C LEU A 88 -8.35 0.66 -4.43
N ILE A 89 -8.15 1.92 -4.83
CA ILE A 89 -8.62 3.09 -4.06
C ILE A 89 -10.14 3.15 -4.17
N SER A 90 -10.80 2.54 -3.19
CA SER A 90 -12.24 2.45 -3.07
C SER A 90 -12.84 3.67 -2.35
N LYS A 91 -14.17 3.71 -2.18
CA LYS A 91 -14.85 4.75 -1.40
C LYS A 91 -14.47 4.79 0.09
N SER A 92 -13.88 3.72 0.63
CA SER A 92 -13.42 3.68 2.02
C SER A 92 -12.04 4.29 2.21
N HIS A 93 -11.35 4.64 1.12
CA HIS A 93 -10.06 5.28 1.16
C HIS A 93 -10.24 6.80 1.16
N GLU A 94 -9.67 7.45 2.17
CA GLU A 94 -9.61 8.91 2.27
C GLU A 94 -8.23 9.37 1.79
N GLU A 95 -8.17 10.37 0.93
CA GLU A 95 -6.90 10.97 0.51
C GLU A 95 -6.38 11.89 1.60
N LEU A 96 -5.24 11.55 2.19
CA LEU A 96 -4.62 12.31 3.25
C LEU A 96 -3.71 13.42 2.72
N MET A 97 -2.92 13.10 1.70
CA MET A 97 -1.92 14.00 1.14
C MET A 97 -1.67 13.68 -0.32
N ARG A 98 -1.38 14.73 -1.10
CA ARG A 98 -0.92 14.61 -2.48
C ARG A 98 0.28 15.51 -2.70
N VAL A 99 1.34 14.93 -3.26
CA VAL A 99 2.55 15.62 -3.70
C VAL A 99 2.56 15.61 -5.21
N LYS A 100 2.81 16.78 -5.81
CA LYS A 100 3.02 16.92 -7.24
C LYS A 100 4.18 17.88 -7.46
N ASP A 101 5.26 17.34 -7.98
CA ASP A 101 6.37 18.08 -8.56
C ASP A 101 6.46 17.74 -10.07
N ASN A 102 7.43 18.32 -10.79
CA ASN A 102 7.60 18.10 -12.22
C ASN A 102 7.81 16.62 -12.56
N ASP A 103 8.62 15.92 -11.77
CA ASP A 103 9.12 14.57 -12.07
C ASP A 103 8.48 13.50 -11.16
N THR A 104 7.58 13.89 -10.24
CA THR A 104 7.01 12.97 -9.24
C THR A 104 5.58 13.35 -8.87
N ARG A 105 4.71 12.34 -8.84
CA ARG A 105 3.33 12.44 -8.35
C ARG A 105 3.11 11.35 -7.32
N ALA A 106 2.85 11.74 -6.08
CA ALA A 106 2.54 10.79 -5.01
C ALA A 106 1.21 11.12 -4.35
N SER A 107 0.39 10.09 -4.10
CA SER A 107 -0.86 10.20 -3.37
C SER A 107 -0.87 9.22 -2.20
N PHE A 108 -1.27 9.71 -1.03
CA PHE A 108 -1.39 8.95 0.20
C PHE A 108 -2.87 8.77 0.54
N TYR A 109 -3.28 7.52 0.69
CA TYR A 109 -4.63 7.11 1.03
C TYR A 109 -4.64 6.39 2.37
N ILE A 110 -5.69 6.57 3.16
CA ILE A 110 -5.87 5.88 4.44
C ILE A 110 -7.25 5.23 4.52
N VAL A 111 -7.34 4.14 5.28
CA VAL A 111 -8.61 3.56 5.73
C VAL A 111 -8.65 3.63 7.25
N GLN A 112 -9.65 4.31 7.80
CA GLN A 112 -9.81 4.53 9.23
C GLN A 112 -11.10 3.91 9.78
N ASN A 113 -11.06 3.49 11.03
CA ASN A 113 -12.20 3.05 11.82
C ASN A 113 -12.19 3.77 13.18
N GLY A 114 -13.06 4.77 13.31
CA GLY A 114 -13.01 5.70 14.44
C GLY A 114 -11.73 6.53 14.39
N GLU A 115 -10.98 6.53 15.48
CA GLU A 115 -9.72 7.29 15.62
C GLU A 115 -8.48 6.51 15.12
N LEU A 116 -8.65 5.24 14.76
CA LEU A 116 -7.54 4.38 14.34
C LEU A 116 -7.52 4.20 12.83
N ILE A 117 -6.32 4.38 12.26
CA ILE A 117 -6.02 4.06 10.88
C ILE A 117 -5.55 2.62 10.81
N ASN A 118 -6.20 1.82 9.97
CA ASN A 118 -5.91 0.40 9.82
C ASN A 118 -5.04 0.11 8.59
N GLU A 119 -5.07 0.99 7.60
CA GLU A 119 -4.33 0.86 6.36
C GLU A 119 -3.90 2.21 5.82
N MET A 120 -2.68 2.27 5.28
CA MET A 120 -2.17 3.37 4.45
C MET A 120 -1.69 2.79 3.13
N ILE A 121 -2.06 3.42 2.01
CA ILE A 121 -1.55 3.12 0.67
C ILE A 121 -0.92 4.38 0.10
N MET A 122 0.33 4.28 -0.37
CA MET A 122 0.99 5.30 -1.17
C MET A 122 1.10 4.81 -2.61
N LEU A 123 0.66 5.65 -3.54
CA LEU A 123 0.88 5.48 -4.98
C LEU A 123 1.82 6.58 -5.44
N ALA A 124 3.03 6.23 -5.89
CA ALA A 124 4.01 7.19 -6.39
C ALA A 124 4.39 6.85 -7.85
N ASP A 125 4.27 7.84 -8.71
CA ASP A 125 4.60 7.81 -10.13
C ASP A 125 5.74 8.79 -10.36
N THR A 126 6.93 8.27 -10.61
CA THR A 126 8.12 9.05 -10.98
C THR A 126 8.36 8.90 -12.48
N ASP A 127 9.32 9.63 -13.04
CA ASP A 127 9.68 9.50 -14.46
C ASP A 127 10.17 8.08 -14.81
N SER A 128 10.97 7.46 -13.94
CA SER A 128 11.55 6.14 -14.14
C SER A 128 10.67 5.00 -13.65
N ASP A 129 9.96 5.19 -12.54
CA ASP A 129 9.39 4.10 -11.76
C ASP A 129 7.94 4.34 -11.39
N TYR A 130 7.22 3.26 -11.16
CA TYR A 130 5.96 3.30 -10.43
C TYR A 130 6.15 2.52 -9.13
N VAL A 131 5.84 3.13 -8.00
CA VAL A 131 6.02 2.57 -6.66
C VAL A 131 4.68 2.55 -5.94
N VAL A 132 4.33 1.40 -5.40
CA VAL A 132 3.17 1.24 -4.52
C VAL A 132 3.64 0.72 -3.18
N ILE A 133 3.26 1.41 -2.11
CA ILE A 133 3.53 1.00 -0.74
C ILE A 133 2.21 0.83 -0.02
N ARG A 134 2.02 -0.29 0.66
CA ARG A 134 0.89 -0.54 1.55
C ARG A 134 1.39 -0.90 2.93
N ILE A 135 0.81 -0.27 3.94
CA ILE A 135 1.10 -0.52 5.35
C ILE A 135 -0.21 -0.82 6.04
N THR A 136 -0.29 -1.97 6.71
CA THR A 136 -1.45 -2.32 7.54
C THR A 136 -1.05 -2.38 9.00
N GLY A 137 -1.96 -2.04 9.91
CA GLY A 137 -1.66 -1.97 11.33
C GLY A 137 -2.71 -1.25 12.14
N LYS A 138 -2.27 -0.57 13.20
CA LYS A 138 -3.11 0.32 14.02
C LYS A 138 -2.33 1.60 14.30
N PHE A 139 -2.66 2.65 13.58
CA PHE A 139 -1.94 3.93 13.62
C PHE A 139 -2.86 5.06 14.03
N THR A 140 -2.26 6.15 14.51
CA THR A 140 -2.93 7.45 14.65
C THR A 140 -2.78 8.27 13.37
N LEU A 141 -3.56 9.33 13.23
CA LEU A 141 -3.39 10.27 12.11
C LEU A 141 -2.01 10.94 12.14
N GLU A 142 -1.53 11.29 13.34
CA GLU A 142 -0.22 11.88 13.56
C GLU A 142 0.92 10.97 13.06
N ASP A 143 0.83 9.67 13.34
CA ASP A 143 1.79 8.67 12.86
C ASP A 143 1.92 8.69 11.34
N ILE A 144 0.79 8.70 10.62
CA ILE A 144 0.78 8.69 9.16
C ILE A 144 1.23 10.04 8.59
N GLN A 145 0.89 11.16 9.23
CA GLN A 145 1.37 12.48 8.80
C GLN A 145 2.89 12.60 8.87
N GLU A 146 3.53 12.02 9.88
CA GLU A 146 4.99 12.01 9.99
C GLU A 146 5.63 11.15 8.89
N VAL A 147 5.03 9.99 8.58
CA VAL A 147 5.45 9.15 7.45
C VAL A 147 5.32 9.91 6.13
N ALA A 148 4.18 10.56 5.87
CA ALA A 148 3.97 11.33 4.65
C ALA A 148 4.95 12.51 4.52
N LYS A 149 5.26 13.20 5.62
CA LYS A 149 6.28 14.27 5.65
C LYS A 149 7.69 13.77 5.34
N SER A 150 8.00 12.52 5.66
CA SER A 150 9.31 11.93 5.37
C SER A 150 9.54 11.76 3.86
N PHE A 151 8.47 11.47 3.10
CA PHE A 151 8.52 11.38 1.64
C PHE A 151 8.98 12.71 1.02
N SER A 152 8.32 13.82 1.37
CA SER A 152 8.64 15.15 0.85
C SER A 152 10.03 15.67 1.20
N LYS A 153 10.72 15.05 2.18
CA LYS A 153 12.09 15.40 2.55
C LYS A 153 13.16 14.58 1.82
N ASN A 154 12.78 13.44 1.24
CA ASN A 154 13.69 12.36 0.87
C ASN A 154 13.68 12.00 -0.62
N ASP A 155 13.27 12.90 -1.53
CA ASP A 155 12.98 12.67 -2.97
C ASP A 155 14.05 11.95 -3.85
N LYS A 156 15.13 11.36 -3.30
CA LYS A 156 16.12 10.57 -4.05
C LYS A 156 16.79 9.43 -3.25
N LYS A 157 16.06 8.47 -2.67
CA LYS A 157 16.72 7.28 -2.06
C LYS A 157 16.03 5.94 -2.35
N GLU A 158 16.86 5.01 -2.83
CA GLU A 158 16.59 3.58 -3.01
C GLU A 158 16.19 2.91 -1.67
N VAL A 159 15.44 1.81 -1.78
CA VAL A 159 15.06 0.97 -0.63
C VAL A 159 16.31 0.49 0.10
N THR A 160 16.56 1.03 1.30
CA THR A 160 17.73 0.65 2.11
C THR A 160 17.25 0.06 3.43
N ILE A 161 17.33 -1.27 3.54
CA ILE A 161 17.11 -1.96 4.81
C ILE A 161 18.49 -2.08 5.48
N SER A 162 18.73 -1.28 6.52
CA SER A 162 19.99 -1.33 7.28
C SER A 162 19.89 -2.35 8.41
N TYR A 163 20.83 -3.29 8.43
CA TYR A 163 21.04 -4.22 9.53
C TYR A 163 22.30 -3.74 10.26
N ASN A 164 22.18 -3.43 11.55
CA ASN A 164 23.34 -3.32 12.45
C ASN A 164 23.73 -4.71 12.94
#